data_AF-A0A4S4KXX5-F1
#
_entry.id   AF-A0A4S4KXX5-F1
#
_cell.length_a   1.000
_cell.length_b   1.000
_cell.length_c   1.000
_cell.angle_alpha   90.00
_cell.angle_beta   90.00
_cell.angle_gamma   90.00
#
_symmetry.space_group_name_H-M   'P 1'
#
loop_
_entity.id
_entity.type
_entity.pdbx_description
1 polymer ?
#
loop_
_entity_poly.entity_id
_entity_poly.type
_entity_poly.pdbx_seq_one_letter_code
_entity_poly.pdbx_strand_id
1 'polypeptide(L)'
;MSSSSRRSRFRPCIDLHDGQVKQIVGGTLSDSSPTTLKTNFVASESPGDFARLYREKGIEGGHLIKLGPGNDEAAREALKAWPGGLQIGGGINGENAREWIDLGASKVIVTSYLFPGMKLSLERLQSLCSLVGKDRLVVDVSHRAQLSPTGGQMVIASSLPVETPAKYIPCIAETLDILSEYCSEFLIHAADVEGLCQGIDEALVTKLGEWVHIPTTYAGGAKDISDLDLVDRLSNGKIDLTYGSTICHPYTVDDNLLKVSIAVHTMPGKVKAYELQSKSKNDLTKQLNELKNELLTLRVQKIAGGSASKLTKINTVRKSIARVLTVTNHKQRQNLRDFYKNKKYLPLDLRPKRTRAIRRRLTPHEKSLKTVKQHKKDIHFPLRKYAVKA
;
A
#
# COMPACT_ATOMS: atom_id res chain seq x y z
N MET A 1 -12.39 -16.34 18.14
CA MET A 1 -12.35 -16.25 16.66
C MET A 1 -11.40 -15.12 16.31
N SER A 2 -10.27 -15.41 15.67
CA SER A 2 -9.36 -14.36 15.18
C SER A 2 -10.12 -13.53 14.15
N SER A 3 -10.39 -12.25 14.40
CA SER A 3 -10.89 -11.39 13.32
C SER A 3 -9.83 -11.41 12.23
N SER A 4 -10.21 -11.83 11.04
CA SER A 4 -9.34 -11.70 9.88
C SER A 4 -9.19 -10.20 9.64
N SER A 5 -8.09 -9.59 10.05
CA SER A 5 -7.81 -8.18 9.76
C SER A 5 -7.84 -8.00 8.25
N ARG A 6 -8.68 -7.08 7.76
CA ARG A 6 -8.64 -6.63 6.36
C ARG A 6 -7.21 -6.21 6.02
N ARG A 7 -6.75 -6.54 4.82
CA ARG A 7 -5.48 -6.05 4.26
C ARG A 7 -5.74 -4.98 3.23
N SER A 8 -4.81 -4.06 3.10
CA SER A 8 -4.78 -3.08 2.02
C SER A 8 -4.74 -3.78 0.66
N ARG A 9 -5.51 -3.25 -0.30
CA ARG A 9 -5.59 -3.78 -1.67
C ARG A 9 -4.96 -2.81 -2.66
N PHE A 10 -4.54 -3.35 -3.80
CA PHE A 10 -4.21 -2.55 -4.98
C PHE A 10 -5.50 -2.08 -5.67
N ARG A 11 -5.53 -0.80 -6.05
CA ARG A 11 -6.60 -0.19 -6.88
C ARG A 11 -5.99 0.33 -8.19
N PRO A 12 -6.41 -0.16 -9.36
CA PRO A 12 -5.84 0.29 -10.63
C PRO A 12 -6.39 1.65 -11.04
N CYS A 13 -5.63 2.41 -11.84
CA CYS A 13 -6.09 3.66 -12.44
C CYS A 13 -5.95 3.64 -13.96
N ILE A 14 -6.89 4.31 -14.63
CA ILE A 14 -6.82 4.61 -16.07
C ILE A 14 -7.02 6.11 -16.22
N ASP A 15 -5.94 6.83 -16.48
CA ASP A 15 -5.98 8.28 -16.67
C ASP A 15 -6.12 8.59 -18.16
N LEU A 16 -7.16 9.32 -18.53
CA LEU A 16 -7.46 9.70 -19.91
C LEU A 16 -7.15 11.16 -20.16
N HIS A 17 -6.42 11.45 -21.23
CA HIS A 17 -6.21 12.80 -21.73
C HIS A 17 -6.15 12.80 -23.25
N ASP A 18 -6.95 13.65 -23.90
CA ASP A 18 -7.20 13.64 -25.36
C ASP A 18 -7.63 12.25 -25.89
N GLY A 19 -8.47 11.55 -25.13
CA GLY A 19 -8.98 10.23 -25.51
C GLY A 19 -7.94 9.09 -25.45
N GLN A 20 -6.74 9.36 -24.94
CA GLN A 20 -5.66 8.37 -24.81
C GLN A 20 -5.35 8.12 -23.34
N VAL A 21 -4.91 6.89 -23.04
CA VAL A 21 -4.42 6.56 -21.70
C VAL A 21 -3.04 7.20 -21.52
N LYS A 22 -2.97 8.24 -20.68
CA LYS A 22 -1.74 8.99 -20.40
C LYS A 22 -1.50 9.06 -18.91
N GLN A 23 -0.25 8.90 -18.49
CA GLN A 23 0.13 9.30 -17.16
C GLN A 23 0.76 10.69 -17.18
N ILE A 24 0.17 11.60 -16.42
CA ILE A 24 0.68 12.96 -16.21
C ILE A 24 1.45 13.05 -14.88
N VAL A 25 2.32 14.05 -14.76
CA VAL A 25 2.91 14.43 -13.46
C VAL A 25 1.94 15.36 -12.74
N GLY A 26 1.59 15.03 -11.49
CA GLY A 26 0.66 15.80 -10.67
C GLY A 26 1.05 17.29 -10.60
N GLY A 27 0.06 18.17 -10.67
CA GLY A 27 0.26 19.63 -10.61
C GLY A 27 0.77 20.31 -11.89
N THR A 28 0.92 19.58 -13.01
CA THR A 28 1.35 20.15 -14.31
C THR A 28 0.20 20.40 -15.30
N LEU A 29 -1.03 20.05 -14.93
CA LEU A 29 -2.23 20.28 -15.74
C LEU A 29 -2.70 21.73 -15.55
N SER A 30 -2.67 22.51 -16.64
CA SER A 30 -3.11 23.90 -16.67
C SER A 30 -3.84 24.16 -18.00
N ASP A 31 -5.12 24.51 -17.92
CA ASP A 31 -5.94 24.86 -19.09
C ASP A 31 -5.41 26.11 -19.81
N SER A 32 -4.70 26.98 -19.10
CA SER A 32 -4.11 28.22 -19.64
C SER A 32 -2.71 28.04 -20.24
N SER A 33 -2.06 26.89 -20.00
CA SER A 33 -0.72 26.60 -20.54
C SER A 33 -0.54 25.10 -20.86
N PRO A 34 -1.12 24.60 -21.97
CA PRO A 34 -0.99 23.19 -22.37
C PRO A 34 0.46 22.72 -22.53
N THR A 35 1.38 23.64 -22.81
CA THR A 35 2.82 23.42 -22.96
C THR A 35 3.54 23.06 -21.65
N THR A 36 2.89 23.21 -20.49
CA THR A 36 3.47 22.83 -19.19
C THR A 36 3.17 21.40 -18.75
N LEU A 37 2.29 20.69 -19.48
CA LEU A 37 1.93 19.31 -19.16
C LEU A 37 3.12 18.37 -19.34
N LYS A 38 3.58 17.77 -18.25
CA LYS A 38 4.60 16.72 -18.31
C LYS A 38 3.91 15.37 -18.31
N THR A 39 4.10 14.62 -19.39
CA THR A 39 3.67 13.23 -19.51
C THR A 39 4.83 12.31 -19.18
N ASN A 40 4.58 11.35 -18.28
CA ASN A 40 5.53 10.29 -17.98
C ASN A 40 5.38 9.13 -18.97
N PHE A 41 4.17 8.90 -19.49
CA PHE A 41 3.85 7.78 -20.36
C PHE A 41 2.57 8.04 -21.18
N VAL A 42 2.54 7.53 -22.40
CA VAL A 42 1.34 7.41 -23.25
C VAL A 42 1.25 5.96 -23.67
N ALA A 43 0.12 5.31 -23.40
CA ALA A 43 -0.07 3.90 -23.73
C ALA A 43 -0.35 3.70 -25.22
N SER A 44 0.13 2.59 -25.77
CA SER A 44 -0.26 2.10 -27.09
C SER A 44 -1.64 1.43 -27.09
N GLU A 45 -2.02 0.86 -25.95
CA GLU A 45 -3.24 0.11 -25.74
C GLU A 45 -4.43 1.01 -25.43
N SER A 46 -5.62 0.57 -25.82
CA SER A 46 -6.83 1.36 -25.62
C SER A 46 -7.31 1.34 -24.17
N PRO A 47 -8.12 2.33 -23.73
CA PRO A 47 -8.80 2.27 -22.43
C PRO A 47 -9.60 0.97 -22.24
N GLY A 48 -10.21 0.46 -23.32
CA GLY A 48 -10.93 -0.81 -23.33
C GLY A 48 -10.02 -2.03 -23.11
N ASP A 49 -8.79 -2.02 -23.63
CA ASP A 49 -7.79 -3.06 -23.37
C ASP A 49 -7.44 -3.14 -21.87
N PHE A 50 -7.20 -2.00 -21.22
CA PHE A 50 -6.91 -1.95 -19.78
C PHE A 50 -8.10 -2.42 -18.94
N ALA A 51 -9.32 -2.00 -19.29
CA ALA A 51 -10.53 -2.45 -18.60
C ALA A 51 -10.74 -3.98 -18.71
N ARG A 52 -10.50 -4.56 -19.90
CA ARG A 52 -10.52 -6.02 -20.10
C ARG A 52 -9.46 -6.72 -19.27
N LEU A 53 -8.24 -6.19 -19.26
CA LEU A 53 -7.16 -6.74 -18.45
C LEU A 53 -7.55 -6.77 -16.96
N TYR A 54 -8.05 -5.67 -16.41
CA TYR A 54 -8.46 -5.65 -15.00
C TYR A 54 -9.61 -6.61 -14.70
N ARG A 55 -10.56 -6.75 -15.64
CA ARG A 55 -11.66 -7.72 -15.55
C ARG A 55 -11.16 -9.15 -15.51
N GLU A 56 -10.32 -9.55 -16.47
CA GLU A 56 -9.73 -10.90 -16.55
C GLU A 56 -8.94 -11.25 -15.30
N LYS A 57 -8.34 -10.23 -14.67
CA LYS A 57 -7.55 -10.35 -13.46
C LYS A 57 -8.36 -10.18 -12.16
N GLY A 58 -9.66 -9.86 -12.24
CA GLY A 58 -10.54 -9.66 -11.07
C GLY A 58 -10.12 -8.49 -10.17
N ILE A 59 -9.56 -7.42 -10.74
CA ILE A 59 -9.02 -6.28 -9.98
C ILE A 59 -10.07 -5.16 -9.90
N GLU A 60 -10.87 -5.17 -8.83
CA GLU A 60 -12.02 -4.28 -8.66
C GLU A 60 -11.69 -2.92 -8.00
N GLY A 61 -12.59 -1.96 -8.16
CA GLY A 61 -12.48 -0.60 -7.62
C GLY A 61 -11.39 0.23 -8.27
N GLY A 62 -11.10 -0.08 -9.54
CA GLY A 62 -10.26 0.78 -10.37
C GLY A 62 -10.97 2.08 -10.69
N HIS A 63 -10.22 3.17 -10.80
CA HIS A 63 -10.75 4.50 -11.14
C HIS A 63 -10.27 4.93 -12.52
N LEU A 64 -11.23 5.29 -13.36
CA LEU A 64 -11.07 5.86 -14.68
C LEU A 64 -11.21 7.37 -14.57
N ILE A 65 -10.13 8.13 -14.76
CA ILE A 65 -10.10 9.57 -14.53
C ILE A 65 -9.99 10.31 -15.86
N LYS A 66 -10.98 11.15 -16.16
CA LYS A 66 -10.95 12.06 -17.32
C LYS A 66 -10.20 13.36 -16.97
N LEU A 67 -9.05 13.57 -17.60
CA LEU A 67 -8.21 14.75 -17.43
C LEU A 67 -8.44 15.69 -18.63
N GLY A 68 -9.25 16.72 -18.41
CA GLY A 68 -9.61 17.68 -19.45
C GLY A 68 -10.70 17.18 -20.42
N PRO A 69 -10.99 17.96 -21.48
CA PRO A 69 -12.01 17.63 -22.48
C PRO A 69 -11.56 16.48 -23.41
N GLY A 70 -12.49 15.95 -24.21
CA GLY A 70 -12.18 14.98 -25.27
C GLY A 70 -12.04 13.51 -24.82
N ASN A 71 -12.38 13.20 -23.56
CA ASN A 71 -12.17 11.87 -22.97
C ASN A 71 -13.44 10.99 -22.91
N ASP A 72 -14.61 11.52 -23.25
CA ASP A 72 -15.87 10.81 -23.00
C ASP A 72 -16.01 9.52 -23.82
N GLU A 73 -15.58 9.52 -25.08
CA GLU A 73 -15.68 8.32 -25.92
C GLU A 73 -14.72 7.21 -25.45
N ALA A 74 -13.48 7.59 -25.12
CA ALA A 74 -12.49 6.72 -24.49
C ALA A 74 -13.00 6.15 -23.15
N ALA A 75 -13.72 6.96 -22.37
CA ALA A 75 -14.30 6.51 -21.11
C ALA A 75 -15.44 5.51 -21.33
N ARG A 76 -16.33 5.76 -22.30
CA ARG A 76 -17.39 4.81 -22.70
C ARG A 76 -16.81 3.48 -23.16
N GLU A 77 -15.70 3.51 -23.91
CA GLU A 77 -15.00 2.31 -24.35
C GLU A 77 -14.56 1.44 -23.17
N ALA A 78 -13.91 2.04 -22.16
CA ALA A 78 -13.46 1.35 -20.96
C ALA A 78 -14.64 0.79 -20.13
N LEU A 79 -15.69 1.59 -19.93
CA LEU A 79 -16.88 1.14 -19.17
C LEU A 79 -17.63 0.01 -19.87
N LYS A 80 -17.75 0.06 -21.21
CA LYS A 80 -18.38 -1.00 -22.00
C LYS A 80 -17.58 -2.31 -21.96
N ALA A 81 -16.26 -2.23 -21.87
CA ALA A 81 -15.39 -3.40 -21.74
C ALA A 81 -15.57 -4.13 -20.39
N TRP A 82 -15.88 -3.39 -19.32
CA TRP A 82 -16.19 -3.97 -18.00
C TRP A 82 -17.32 -3.22 -17.27
N PRO A 83 -18.59 -3.50 -17.61
CA PRO A 83 -19.74 -2.90 -16.94
C PRO A 83 -19.75 -3.24 -15.45
N GLY A 84 -19.89 -2.22 -14.61
CA GLY A 84 -19.86 -2.34 -13.15
C GLY A 84 -18.47 -2.60 -12.56
N GLY A 85 -17.41 -2.57 -13.36
CA GLY A 85 -16.05 -2.88 -12.89
C GLY A 85 -15.22 -1.68 -12.44
N LEU A 86 -15.42 -0.54 -13.10
CA LEU A 86 -14.63 0.68 -12.91
C LEU A 86 -15.46 1.81 -12.32
N GLN A 87 -14.85 2.65 -11.49
CA GLN A 87 -15.37 3.94 -11.06
C GLN A 87 -14.97 4.99 -12.11
N ILE A 88 -15.70 6.10 -12.21
CA ILE A 88 -15.37 7.18 -13.17
C ILE A 88 -15.33 8.56 -12.52
N GLY A 89 -14.26 9.30 -12.78
CA GLY A 89 -14.05 10.68 -12.33
C GLY A 89 -13.68 11.64 -13.46
N GLY A 90 -13.60 12.92 -13.14
CA GLY A 90 -13.27 13.99 -14.09
C GLY A 90 -14.50 14.65 -14.71
N GLY A 91 -14.84 15.85 -14.22
CA GLY A 91 -15.98 16.62 -14.70
C GLY A 91 -17.35 16.07 -14.29
N ILE A 92 -17.42 15.20 -13.27
CA ILE A 92 -18.69 14.68 -12.73
C ILE A 92 -19.47 15.80 -12.03
N ASN A 93 -20.75 15.93 -12.37
CA ASN A 93 -21.66 16.92 -11.80
C ASN A 93 -23.12 16.38 -11.76
N GLY A 94 -24.05 17.18 -11.24
CA GLY A 94 -25.46 16.79 -11.11
C GLY A 94 -26.20 16.51 -12.42
N GLU A 95 -25.65 16.94 -13.57
CA GLU A 95 -26.28 16.76 -14.88
C GLU A 95 -25.84 15.44 -15.53
N ASN A 96 -24.57 15.03 -15.35
CA ASN A 96 -24.01 13.86 -16.03
C ASN A 96 -23.80 12.63 -15.15
N ALA A 97 -23.86 12.76 -13.81
CA ALA A 97 -23.51 11.66 -12.91
C ALA A 97 -24.38 10.41 -13.14
N ARG A 98 -25.68 10.59 -13.40
CA ARG A 98 -26.61 9.48 -13.65
C ARG A 98 -26.30 8.76 -14.96
N GLU A 99 -26.02 9.52 -16.02
CA GLU A 99 -25.66 8.98 -17.33
C GLU A 99 -24.44 8.05 -17.23
N TRP A 100 -23.40 8.45 -16.50
CA TRP A 100 -22.20 7.62 -16.33
C TRP A 100 -22.44 6.31 -15.59
N ILE A 101 -23.34 6.30 -14.60
CA ILE A 101 -23.77 5.07 -13.94
C ILE A 101 -24.52 4.18 -14.92
N ASP A 102 -25.44 4.74 -15.70
CA ASP A 102 -26.24 4.00 -16.69
C ASP A 102 -25.37 3.44 -17.83
N LEU A 103 -24.26 4.12 -18.16
CA LEU A 103 -23.22 3.66 -19.11
C LEU A 103 -22.31 2.55 -18.55
N GLY A 104 -22.50 2.14 -17.29
CA GLY A 104 -21.81 0.98 -16.70
C GLY A 104 -20.70 1.34 -15.70
N ALA A 105 -20.59 2.59 -15.24
CA ALA A 105 -19.72 2.88 -14.11
C ALA A 105 -20.27 2.25 -12.81
N SER A 106 -19.38 1.62 -12.03
CA SER A 106 -19.71 1.10 -10.70
C SER A 106 -20.09 2.21 -9.72
N LYS A 107 -19.34 3.32 -9.78
CA LYS A 107 -19.51 4.53 -8.98
C LYS A 107 -19.04 5.74 -9.78
N VAL A 108 -19.54 6.93 -9.41
CA VAL A 108 -18.99 8.20 -9.88
C VAL A 108 -18.13 8.85 -8.81
N ILE A 109 -17.03 9.47 -9.24
CA ILE A 109 -16.05 10.15 -8.41
C ILE A 109 -16.23 11.65 -8.61
N VAL A 110 -16.69 12.34 -7.58
CA VAL A 110 -16.87 13.80 -7.60
C VAL A 110 -15.64 14.50 -7.03
N THR A 111 -15.19 15.53 -7.73
CA THR A 111 -13.99 16.33 -7.42
C THR A 111 -14.36 17.82 -7.23
N SER A 112 -13.97 18.68 -8.18
CA SER A 112 -14.10 20.13 -8.13
C SER A 112 -15.55 20.65 -8.09
N TYR A 113 -16.52 19.85 -8.54
CA TYR A 113 -17.94 20.22 -8.51
C TYR A 113 -18.44 20.52 -7.08
N LEU A 114 -17.86 19.90 -6.05
CA LEU A 114 -18.22 20.16 -4.65
C LEU A 114 -17.73 21.53 -4.13
N PHE A 115 -16.94 22.28 -4.90
CA PHE A 115 -16.27 23.49 -4.44
C PHE A 115 -16.64 24.75 -5.26
N PRO A 116 -17.94 25.11 -5.39
CA PRO A 116 -18.30 26.38 -6.04
C PRO A 116 -17.69 27.56 -5.30
N GLY A 117 -17.04 28.46 -6.03
CA GLY A 117 -16.34 29.59 -5.41
C GLY A 117 -15.28 29.17 -4.39
N MET A 118 -14.72 27.96 -4.56
CA MET A 118 -13.67 27.39 -3.70
C MET A 118 -14.12 27.08 -2.26
N LYS A 119 -15.44 26.95 -2.03
CA LYS A 119 -16.02 26.55 -0.74
C LYS A 119 -16.76 25.24 -0.90
N LEU A 120 -16.56 24.32 0.04
CA LEU A 120 -17.29 23.06 0.09
C LEU A 120 -18.80 23.33 0.15
N SER A 121 -19.54 22.76 -0.79
CA SER A 121 -20.99 22.80 -0.85
C SER A 121 -21.55 21.42 -0.50
N LEU A 122 -22.02 21.26 0.74
CA LEU A 122 -22.71 20.05 1.18
C LEU A 122 -24.02 19.84 0.42
N GLU A 123 -24.70 20.90 0.01
CA GLU A 123 -25.90 20.84 -0.81
C GLU A 123 -25.65 20.11 -2.15
N ARG A 124 -24.54 20.42 -2.83
CA ARG A 124 -24.16 19.72 -4.07
C ARG A 124 -23.86 18.24 -3.82
N LEU A 125 -23.22 17.92 -2.70
CA LEU A 125 -22.95 16.53 -2.32
C LEU A 125 -24.23 15.76 -2.00
N GLN A 126 -25.15 16.36 -1.25
CA GLN A 126 -26.47 15.81 -0.91
C GLN A 126 -27.33 15.59 -2.16
N SER A 127 -27.32 16.54 -3.09
CA SER A 127 -28.02 16.43 -4.37
C SER A 127 -27.47 15.27 -5.21
N LEU A 128 -26.14 15.15 -5.33
CA LEU A 128 -25.51 14.01 -6.00
C LEU A 128 -25.83 12.68 -5.32
N CYS A 129 -25.74 12.62 -3.99
CA CYS A 129 -26.09 11.42 -3.21
C CYS A 129 -27.55 11.01 -3.46
N SER A 130 -28.48 11.96 -3.51
CA SER A 130 -29.88 11.69 -3.83
C SER A 130 -30.07 11.18 -5.28
N LEU A 131 -29.26 11.68 -6.22
CA LEU A 131 -29.33 11.33 -7.62
C LEU A 131 -28.78 9.92 -7.92
N VAL A 132 -27.59 9.58 -7.42
CA VAL A 132 -26.94 8.28 -7.74
C VAL A 132 -27.00 7.26 -6.62
N GLY A 133 -27.28 7.69 -5.39
CA GLY A 133 -27.22 6.86 -4.17
C GLY A 133 -25.81 6.86 -3.56
N LYS A 134 -25.76 6.84 -2.22
CA LYS A 134 -24.51 6.81 -1.43
C LYS A 134 -23.53 5.72 -1.88
N ASP A 135 -24.04 4.52 -2.14
CA ASP A 135 -23.24 3.35 -2.52
C ASP A 135 -22.53 3.51 -3.88
N ARG A 136 -22.97 4.46 -4.69
CA ARG A 136 -22.41 4.76 -6.03
C ARG A 136 -21.70 6.10 -6.10
N LEU A 137 -21.44 6.73 -4.96
CA LEU A 137 -20.74 8.00 -4.88
C LEU A 137 -19.40 7.84 -4.15
N VAL A 138 -18.34 8.34 -4.79
CA VAL A 138 -16.98 8.47 -4.26
C VAL A 138 -16.63 9.95 -4.21
N VAL A 139 -16.02 10.40 -3.12
CA VAL A 139 -15.52 11.77 -3.01
C VAL A 139 -14.01 11.75 -3.14
N ASP A 140 -13.50 12.49 -4.12
CA ASP A 140 -12.06 12.74 -4.27
C ASP A 140 -11.68 13.93 -3.38
N VAL A 141 -10.78 13.67 -2.44
CA VAL A 141 -10.21 14.65 -1.53
C VAL A 141 -8.74 14.81 -1.85
N SER A 142 -8.43 15.84 -2.65
CA SER A 142 -7.05 16.21 -2.94
C SER A 142 -6.39 16.83 -1.70
N HIS A 143 -5.24 16.30 -1.31
CA HIS A 143 -4.45 16.76 -0.17
C HIS A 143 -3.20 17.50 -0.65
N ARG A 144 -2.90 18.62 0.03
CA ARG A 144 -1.64 19.34 -0.11
C ARG A 144 -1.07 19.69 1.26
N ALA A 145 0.16 19.28 1.54
CA ALA A 145 0.84 19.60 2.77
C ALA A 145 1.22 21.09 2.78
N GLN A 146 0.60 21.87 3.66
CA GLN A 146 1.03 23.23 3.94
C GLN A 146 1.33 23.39 5.43
N LEU A 147 2.44 24.06 5.73
CA LEU A 147 2.75 24.53 7.08
C LEU A 147 1.80 25.69 7.41
N SER A 148 0.90 25.49 8.38
CA SER A 148 0.15 26.59 8.99
C SER A 148 1.11 27.68 9.49
N PRO A 149 0.80 28.99 9.31
CA PRO A 149 1.55 30.09 9.91
C PRO A 149 1.70 30.00 11.44
N THR A 150 0.81 29.25 12.11
CA THR A 150 0.80 29.05 13.57
C THR A 150 1.32 27.67 14.01
N GLY A 151 1.84 26.87 13.08
CA GLY A 151 2.41 25.54 13.34
C GLY A 151 1.42 24.39 13.15
N GLY A 152 1.84 23.40 12.35
CA GLY A 152 1.51 21.98 12.53
C GLY A 152 0.15 21.43 12.08
N GLN A 153 -0.71 22.15 11.36
CA GLN A 153 -1.96 21.58 10.83
C GLN A 153 -1.85 21.14 9.36
N MET A 154 -2.32 19.92 9.07
CA MET A 154 -2.51 19.38 7.72
C MET A 154 -3.77 19.95 7.09
N VAL A 155 -3.72 20.32 5.81
CA VAL A 155 -4.80 21.06 5.14
C VAL A 155 -5.23 20.36 3.85
N ILE A 156 -6.54 20.37 3.55
CA ILE A 156 -7.09 19.90 2.26
C ILE A 156 -7.13 21.08 1.29
N ALA A 157 -6.70 20.85 0.05
CA ALA A 157 -6.85 21.81 -1.05
C ALA A 157 -7.57 21.10 -2.21
N SER A 158 -8.73 21.60 -2.63
CA SER A 158 -9.38 21.10 -3.85
C SER A 158 -8.42 21.20 -5.04
N SER A 159 -8.55 20.29 -6.01
CA SER A 159 -7.75 20.10 -7.25
C SER A 159 -7.68 21.31 -8.23
N LEU A 160 -7.58 22.53 -7.73
CA LEU A 160 -7.55 23.78 -8.50
C LEU A 160 -6.18 24.47 -8.34
N PRO A 161 -5.68 25.19 -9.37
CA PRO A 161 -4.46 25.98 -9.27
C PRO A 161 -4.50 26.98 -8.09
N VAL A 162 -3.41 27.05 -7.33
CA VAL A 162 -3.30 27.76 -6.05
C VAL A 162 -2.71 29.15 -6.25
N GLU A 163 -3.53 30.19 -6.14
CA GLU A 163 -3.02 31.58 -6.00
C GLU A 163 -3.65 32.36 -4.82
N THR A 164 -4.50 31.75 -3.98
CA THR A 164 -5.14 32.49 -2.86
C THR A 164 -5.32 31.69 -1.57
N PRO A 165 -5.07 32.30 -0.39
CA PRO A 165 -5.07 31.64 0.93
C PRO A 165 -6.45 31.31 1.55
N ALA A 166 -7.56 31.61 0.87
CA ALA A 166 -8.93 31.32 1.35
C ALA A 166 -9.44 29.90 0.98
N LYS A 167 -8.58 29.03 0.41
CA LYS A 167 -8.97 27.75 -0.23
C LYS A 167 -8.87 26.50 0.66
N TYR A 168 -8.83 26.66 1.98
CA TYR A 168 -8.39 25.62 2.89
C TYR A 168 -9.49 25.15 3.84
N ILE A 169 -9.65 23.83 3.96
CA ILE A 169 -10.47 23.22 5.01
C ILE A 169 -9.53 22.77 6.15
N PRO A 170 -9.59 23.42 7.33
CA PRO A 170 -8.55 23.27 8.38
C PRO A 170 -8.66 21.99 9.22
N CYS A 171 -9.63 21.11 8.97
CA CYS A 171 -9.97 19.97 9.83
C CYS A 171 -10.30 18.72 9.01
N ILE A 172 -9.28 17.95 8.65
CA ILE A 172 -9.41 16.78 7.76
C ILE A 172 -10.25 15.65 8.38
N ALA A 173 -10.14 15.37 9.68
CA ALA A 173 -10.91 14.28 10.31
C ALA A 173 -12.42 14.57 10.30
N GLU A 174 -12.80 15.74 10.83
CA GLU A 174 -14.19 16.17 10.94
C GLU A 174 -14.85 16.34 9.57
N THR A 175 -14.07 16.79 8.57
CA THR A 175 -14.57 16.90 7.19
C THR A 175 -14.82 15.53 6.59
N LEU A 176 -13.90 14.58 6.78
CA LEU A 176 -14.09 13.21 6.29
C LEU A 176 -15.30 12.54 6.96
N ASP A 177 -15.55 12.80 8.24
CA ASP A 177 -16.76 12.31 8.93
C ASP A 177 -18.04 12.83 8.26
N ILE A 178 -18.15 14.15 8.04
CA ILE A 178 -19.31 14.76 7.39
C ILE A 178 -19.48 14.21 5.96
N LEU A 179 -18.41 14.12 5.18
CA LEU A 179 -18.48 13.63 3.80
C LEU A 179 -18.91 12.15 3.74
N SER A 180 -18.48 11.34 4.73
CA SER A 180 -18.78 9.91 4.80
C SER A 180 -20.26 9.60 5.02
N GLU A 181 -21.06 10.59 5.44
CA GLU A 181 -22.51 10.45 5.51
C GLU A 181 -23.12 10.30 4.12
N TYR A 182 -22.52 10.90 3.09
CA TYR A 182 -23.09 11.03 1.75
C TYR A 182 -22.36 10.24 0.66
N CYS A 183 -21.16 9.72 0.92
CA CYS A 183 -20.44 8.84 0.00
C CYS A 183 -20.12 7.48 0.62
N SER A 184 -19.83 6.50 -0.22
CA SER A 184 -19.45 5.15 0.22
C SER A 184 -17.95 4.90 0.23
N GLU A 185 -17.17 5.80 -0.36
CA GLU A 185 -15.73 5.64 -0.52
C GLU A 185 -15.03 6.99 -0.71
N PHE A 186 -13.77 7.05 -0.28
CA PHE A 186 -12.88 8.17 -0.53
C PHE A 186 -11.76 7.80 -1.50
N LEU A 187 -11.42 8.74 -2.37
CA LEU A 187 -10.18 8.74 -3.14
C LEU A 187 -9.31 9.90 -2.65
N ILE A 188 -8.16 9.62 -2.05
CA ILE A 188 -7.26 10.65 -1.52
C ILE A 188 -6.09 10.83 -2.48
N HIS A 189 -6.07 11.96 -3.18
CA HIS A 189 -4.96 12.34 -4.07
C HIS A 189 -3.93 13.18 -3.31
N ALA A 190 -2.71 12.66 -3.11
CA ALA A 190 -1.63 13.41 -2.49
C ALA A 190 -0.85 14.20 -3.56
N ALA A 191 -1.37 15.38 -3.92
CA ALA A 191 -0.91 16.17 -5.06
C ALA A 191 0.60 16.54 -5.00
N ASP A 192 1.17 16.69 -3.80
CA ASP A 192 2.60 17.02 -3.64
C ASP A 192 3.56 15.87 -3.99
N VAL A 193 3.07 14.63 -3.99
CA VAL A 193 3.88 13.44 -4.31
C VAL A 193 3.37 12.68 -5.54
N GLU A 194 2.23 13.09 -6.10
CA GLU A 194 1.58 12.44 -7.23
C GLU A 194 2.43 12.49 -8.51
N GLY A 195 2.59 11.33 -9.16
CA GLY A 195 3.38 11.21 -10.40
C GLY A 195 4.90 11.38 -10.22
N LEU A 196 5.41 11.66 -9.02
CA LEU A 196 6.85 11.82 -8.76
C LEU A 196 7.59 10.49 -8.58
N CYS A 197 6.88 9.41 -8.21
CA CYS A 197 7.45 8.08 -7.96
C CYS A 197 8.61 8.08 -6.94
N GLN A 198 8.57 8.97 -5.93
CA GLN A 198 9.61 9.12 -4.90
C GLN A 198 9.26 8.45 -3.56
N GLY A 199 8.03 7.97 -3.39
CA GLY A 199 7.49 7.39 -2.16
C GLY A 199 6.16 8.03 -1.78
N ILE A 200 5.38 7.29 -1.01
CA ILE A 200 4.11 7.77 -0.44
C ILE A 200 4.35 8.79 0.68
N ASP A 201 3.34 9.60 0.99
CA ASP A 201 3.32 10.37 2.23
C ASP A 201 2.94 9.47 3.41
N GLU A 202 3.95 8.97 4.12
CA GLU A 202 3.76 8.06 5.25
C GLU A 202 2.99 8.70 6.41
N ALA A 203 3.14 10.01 6.62
CA ALA A 203 2.46 10.73 7.71
C ALA A 203 0.96 10.85 7.42
N LEU A 204 0.61 11.21 6.18
CA LEU A 204 -0.78 11.25 5.74
C LEU A 204 -1.43 9.87 5.77
N VAL A 205 -0.76 8.82 5.26
CA VAL A 205 -1.32 7.46 5.28
C VAL A 205 -1.56 6.97 6.71
N THR A 206 -0.66 7.28 7.64
CA THR A 206 -0.84 6.96 9.07
C THR A 206 -2.08 7.66 9.62
N LYS A 207 -2.22 8.95 9.34
CA LYS A 207 -3.37 9.74 9.81
C LYS A 207 -4.70 9.33 9.18
N LEU A 208 -4.72 9.00 7.89
CA LEU A 208 -5.91 8.44 7.24
C LEU A 208 -6.32 7.12 7.91
N GLY A 209 -5.37 6.27 8.31
CA GLY A 209 -5.66 5.07 9.10
C GLY A 209 -6.35 5.35 10.46
N GLU A 210 -6.12 6.52 11.05
CA GLU A 210 -6.80 6.98 12.26
C GLU A 210 -8.19 7.53 11.93
N TRP A 211 -8.30 8.39 10.91
CA TRP A 211 -9.48 9.21 10.62
C TRP A 211 -10.59 8.50 9.84
N VAL A 212 -10.26 7.61 8.90
CA VAL A 212 -11.31 7.08 8.00
C VAL A 212 -12.10 5.94 8.62
N HIS A 213 -13.40 5.94 8.29
CA HIS A 213 -14.36 4.92 8.72
C HIS A 213 -15.03 4.18 7.55
N ILE A 214 -14.87 4.68 6.32
CA ILE A 214 -15.36 4.05 5.08
C ILE A 214 -14.18 3.60 4.19
N PRO A 215 -14.39 2.73 3.20
CA PRO A 215 -13.37 2.38 2.21
C PRO A 215 -12.67 3.62 1.67
N THR A 216 -11.34 3.58 1.63
CA THR A 216 -10.52 4.72 1.22
C THR A 216 -9.34 4.21 0.40
N THR A 217 -9.13 4.84 -0.73
CA THR A 217 -8.02 4.58 -1.65
C THR A 217 -7.09 5.78 -1.66
N TYR A 218 -5.81 5.56 -1.44
CA TYR A 218 -4.78 6.59 -1.52
C TYR A 218 -4.07 6.50 -2.88
N ALA A 219 -3.97 7.63 -3.59
CA ALA A 219 -3.17 7.75 -4.80
C ALA A 219 -2.14 8.89 -4.67
N GLY A 220 -0.86 8.55 -4.80
CA GLY A 220 0.22 9.55 -4.81
C GLY A 220 1.58 8.98 -4.43
N GLY A 221 2.56 9.12 -5.32
CA GLY A 221 3.98 8.87 -5.00
C GLY A 221 4.41 7.41 -4.88
N ALA A 222 3.51 6.43 -5.02
CA ALA A 222 3.85 5.00 -4.98
C ALA A 222 4.93 4.65 -6.02
N LYS A 223 6.02 4.03 -5.57
CA LYS A 223 7.23 3.78 -6.35
C LYS A 223 7.58 2.31 -6.50
N ASP A 224 7.20 1.46 -5.55
CA ASP A 224 7.53 0.03 -5.54
C ASP A 224 6.37 -0.80 -4.98
N ILE A 225 6.30 -2.08 -5.37
CA ILE A 225 5.31 -3.03 -4.82
C ILE A 225 5.37 -3.14 -3.29
N SER A 226 6.52 -2.84 -2.67
CA SER A 226 6.64 -2.79 -1.21
C SER A 226 5.86 -1.66 -0.55
N ASP A 227 5.43 -0.64 -1.30
CA ASP A 227 4.63 0.44 -0.75
C ASP A 227 3.24 -0.03 -0.30
N LEU A 228 2.68 -1.08 -0.90
CA LEU A 228 1.42 -1.67 -0.46
C LEU A 228 1.57 -2.33 0.93
N ASP A 229 2.67 -3.04 1.17
CA ASP A 229 3.00 -3.57 2.50
C ASP A 229 3.27 -2.43 3.51
N LEU A 230 3.79 -1.29 3.05
CA LEU A 230 4.01 -0.12 3.89
C LEU A 230 2.68 0.54 4.27
N VAL A 231 1.79 0.79 3.30
CA VAL A 231 0.44 1.32 3.52
C VAL A 231 -0.37 0.40 4.45
N ASP A 232 -0.30 -0.91 4.26
CA ASP A 232 -0.97 -1.90 5.12
C ASP A 232 -0.54 -1.75 6.58
N ARG A 233 0.77 -1.62 6.84
CA ARG A 233 1.30 -1.43 8.20
C ARG A 233 0.94 -0.06 8.80
N LEU A 234 1.05 1.02 8.02
CA LEU A 234 0.81 2.38 8.52
C LEU A 234 -0.68 2.61 8.80
N SER A 235 -1.56 2.03 7.98
CA SER A 235 -3.01 2.22 8.10
C SER A 235 -3.75 1.08 8.83
N ASN A 236 -3.03 0.05 9.28
CA ASN A 236 -3.60 -1.17 9.84
C ASN A 236 -4.63 -1.82 8.88
N GLY A 237 -4.29 -1.88 7.60
CA GLY A 237 -5.10 -2.48 6.52
C GLY A 237 -6.36 -1.70 6.12
N LYS A 238 -6.51 -0.44 6.58
CA LYS A 238 -7.69 0.38 6.29
C LYS A 238 -7.61 1.12 4.95
N ILE A 239 -6.43 1.45 4.47
CA ILE A 239 -6.22 2.25 3.27
C ILE A 239 -5.76 1.36 2.12
N ASP A 240 -6.45 1.42 0.99
CA ASP A 240 -6.01 0.79 -0.26
C ASP A 240 -5.03 1.71 -1.01
N LEU A 241 -4.21 1.16 -1.91
CA LEU A 241 -3.18 1.92 -2.62
C LEU A 241 -3.39 1.86 -4.14
N THR A 242 -3.36 3.02 -4.76
CA THR A 242 -3.24 3.17 -6.21
C THR A 242 -1.79 3.14 -6.64
N TYR A 243 -1.50 2.36 -7.69
CA TYR A 243 -0.28 2.50 -8.48
C TYR A 243 -0.65 3.10 -9.84
N GLY A 244 0.01 4.20 -10.19
CA GLY A 244 -0.05 4.76 -11.54
C GLY A 244 0.88 4.03 -12.52
N SER A 245 1.60 4.77 -13.36
CA SER A 245 2.41 4.23 -14.47
C SER A 245 3.59 3.33 -14.10
N THR A 246 3.97 3.20 -12.83
CA THR A 246 5.05 2.28 -12.46
C THR A 246 4.70 0.83 -12.78
N ILE A 247 3.40 0.55 -13.00
CA ILE A 247 2.87 -0.81 -13.08
C ILE A 247 1.80 -0.99 -14.19
N CYS A 248 1.07 0.05 -14.63
CA CYS A 248 0.01 -0.08 -15.64
C CYS A 248 0.52 -0.18 -17.10
N HIS A 249 1.48 -1.06 -17.36
CA HIS A 249 1.71 -1.58 -18.71
C HIS A 249 1.06 -2.96 -18.76
N PRO A 250 0.36 -3.39 -19.84
CA PRO A 250 -0.12 -4.76 -19.94
C PRO A 250 1.01 -5.80 -19.85
N TYR A 251 2.27 -5.39 -20.07
CA TYR A 251 3.48 -6.20 -19.84
C TYR A 251 4.09 -6.08 -18.42
N THR A 252 3.63 -5.15 -17.59
CA THR A 252 4.07 -4.93 -16.19
C THR A 252 2.98 -5.26 -15.16
N VAL A 253 1.72 -5.45 -15.59
CA VAL A 253 0.73 -6.34 -14.94
C VAL A 253 1.14 -7.80 -15.18
N ASP A 254 2.43 -8.06 -15.00
CA ASP A 254 3.00 -9.38 -14.88
C ASP A 254 2.43 -10.00 -13.59
N ASP A 255 2.48 -11.32 -13.47
CA ASP A 255 1.86 -12.16 -12.42
C ASP A 255 2.20 -11.81 -10.94
N ASN A 256 2.80 -10.67 -10.67
CA ASN A 256 3.31 -10.22 -9.38
C ASN A 256 2.37 -9.27 -8.64
N LEU A 257 1.55 -8.48 -9.34
CA LEU A 257 0.55 -7.60 -8.69
C LEU A 257 -0.73 -8.31 -8.32
N LEU A 258 -1.19 -9.26 -9.14
CA LEU A 258 -2.35 -10.09 -8.81
C LEU A 258 -2.19 -10.89 -7.52
N LYS A 259 -0.96 -11.21 -7.16
CA LYS A 259 -0.65 -12.02 -5.97
C LYS A 259 -0.64 -11.24 -4.67
N VAL A 260 -0.96 -9.94 -4.71
CA VAL A 260 -1.23 -9.18 -3.50
C VAL A 260 -2.72 -9.27 -3.11
N SER A 261 -3.61 -9.49 -4.09
CA SER A 261 -5.05 -9.71 -3.85
C SER A 261 -5.40 -11.18 -3.59
N ILE A 262 -4.62 -12.12 -4.14
CA ILE A 262 -4.81 -13.57 -3.96
C ILE A 262 -3.51 -14.13 -3.38
N ALA A 263 -3.62 -14.73 -2.21
CA ALA A 263 -2.56 -15.41 -1.45
C ALA A 263 -1.25 -15.74 -2.21
N VAL A 264 -0.14 -15.18 -1.72
CA VAL A 264 1.21 -15.81 -1.68
C VAL A 264 1.74 -16.35 -3.03
N HIS A 265 2.53 -15.59 -3.83
CA HIS A 265 3.78 -16.08 -4.50
C HIS A 265 4.50 -15.19 -5.56
N THR A 266 5.74 -14.77 -5.28
CA THR A 266 6.85 -14.56 -6.29
C THR A 266 6.74 -13.34 -7.21
N MET A 267 7.70 -12.42 -7.05
CA MET A 267 8.25 -11.56 -8.11
C MET A 267 9.29 -12.36 -8.93
N PRO A 268 9.47 -12.17 -10.24
CA PRO A 268 10.38 -12.92 -11.07
C PRO A 268 11.79 -12.41 -10.74
N GLY A 269 12.64 -13.29 -10.23
CA GLY A 269 14.01 -12.97 -9.77
C GLY A 269 14.17 -12.72 -8.27
N LYS A 270 13.08 -12.67 -7.48
CA LYS A 270 13.19 -12.64 -6.01
C LYS A 270 13.28 -14.07 -5.47
N VAL A 271 14.50 -14.53 -5.22
CA VAL A 271 14.75 -15.83 -4.60
C VAL A 271 14.01 -15.90 -3.26
N LYS A 272 13.12 -16.89 -3.12
CA LYS A 272 12.34 -17.09 -1.90
C LYS A 272 13.01 -18.09 -0.98
N ALA A 273 12.83 -17.87 0.32
CA ALA A 273 13.48 -18.69 1.34
C ALA A 273 12.98 -20.15 1.33
N TYR A 274 11.68 -20.42 1.10
CA TYR A 274 11.17 -21.79 1.10
C TYR A 274 11.69 -22.60 -0.10
N GLU A 275 11.86 -21.98 -1.28
CA GLU A 275 12.41 -22.65 -2.48
C GLU A 275 13.87 -23.08 -2.26
N LEU A 276 14.61 -22.36 -1.41
CA LEU A 276 15.99 -22.69 -1.07
C LEU A 276 16.08 -23.84 -0.04
N GLN A 277 15.02 -24.10 0.72
CA GLN A 277 15.00 -25.15 1.73
C GLN A 277 14.97 -26.55 1.11
N SER A 278 14.38 -26.73 -0.08
CA SER A 278 14.36 -28.02 -0.78
C SER A 278 15.64 -28.31 -1.58
N LYS A 279 16.44 -27.30 -1.92
CA LYS A 279 17.64 -27.44 -2.78
C LYS A 279 18.82 -28.12 -2.09
N SER A 280 19.66 -28.82 -2.86
CA SER A 280 20.87 -29.45 -2.33
C SER A 280 21.96 -28.41 -2.00
N LYS A 281 23.00 -28.81 -1.24
CA LYS A 281 24.15 -27.95 -0.94
C LYS A 281 24.86 -27.47 -2.22
N ASN A 282 24.95 -28.34 -3.22
CA ASN A 282 25.60 -28.02 -4.49
C ASN A 282 24.78 -27.00 -5.27
N ASP A 283 23.46 -27.16 -5.32
CA ASP A 283 22.55 -26.23 -6.00
C ASP A 283 22.55 -24.85 -5.34
N LEU A 284 22.55 -24.79 -4.00
CA LEU A 284 22.66 -23.54 -3.25
C LEU A 284 23.98 -22.82 -3.54
N THR A 285 25.07 -23.57 -3.69
CA THR A 285 26.40 -23.01 -3.99
C THR A 285 26.46 -22.49 -5.43
N LYS A 286 25.90 -23.24 -6.38
CA LYS A 286 25.79 -22.83 -7.78
C LYS A 286 24.95 -21.56 -7.92
N GLN A 287 23.77 -21.54 -7.30
CA GLN A 287 22.88 -20.36 -7.31
C GLN A 287 23.52 -19.15 -6.62
N LEU A 288 24.31 -19.36 -5.55
CA LEU A 288 25.05 -18.28 -4.90
C LEU A 288 26.10 -17.66 -5.84
N ASN A 289 26.81 -18.49 -6.61
CA ASN A 289 27.84 -18.01 -7.54
C ASN A 289 27.21 -17.28 -8.73
N GLU A 290 26.11 -17.77 -9.27
CA GLU A 290 25.34 -17.10 -10.32
C GLU A 290 24.89 -15.70 -9.88
N LEU A 291 24.28 -15.59 -8.69
CA LEU A 291 23.84 -14.29 -8.13
C LEU A 291 25.02 -13.33 -7.86
N LYS A 292 26.18 -13.85 -7.45
CA LYS A 292 27.39 -13.03 -7.26
C LYS A 292 27.91 -12.48 -8.59
N ASN A 293 27.93 -13.31 -9.63
CA ASN A 293 28.34 -12.89 -10.97
C ASN A 293 27.38 -11.85 -11.53
N GLU A 294 26.07 -12.06 -11.38
CA GLU A 294 25.06 -11.07 -11.75
C GLU A 294 25.26 -9.74 -11.01
N LEU A 295 25.53 -9.77 -9.70
CA LEU A 295 25.81 -8.58 -8.91
C LEU A 295 27.07 -7.84 -9.40
N LEU A 296 28.12 -8.57 -9.79
CA LEU A 296 29.34 -7.98 -10.34
C LEU A 296 29.05 -7.27 -11.66
N THR A 297 28.33 -7.91 -12.59
CA THR A 297 27.93 -7.30 -13.86
C THR A 297 27.10 -6.03 -13.65
N LEU A 298 26.13 -6.06 -12.73
CA LEU A 298 25.29 -4.89 -12.42
C LEU A 298 26.10 -3.74 -11.79
N ARG A 299 27.14 -4.04 -11.02
CA ARG A 299 28.04 -3.02 -10.45
C ARG A 299 28.90 -2.34 -11.51
N VAL A 300 29.42 -3.09 -12.48
CA VAL A 300 30.16 -2.53 -13.62
C VAL A 300 29.25 -1.63 -14.45
N GLN A 301 28.03 -2.07 -14.74
CA GLN A 301 27.03 -1.27 -15.45
C GLN A 301 26.66 0.02 -14.71
N LYS A 302 26.62 -0.01 -13.37
CA LYS A 302 26.41 1.20 -12.56
C LYS A 302 27.49 2.24 -12.77
N ILE A 303 28.75 1.82 -12.87
CA ILE A 303 29.89 2.72 -13.08
C ILE A 303 29.87 3.27 -14.52
N ALA A 304 29.49 2.44 -15.49
CA ALA A 304 29.39 2.81 -16.91
C ALA A 304 28.15 3.65 -17.28
N GLY A 305 27.34 4.10 -16.30
CA GLY A 305 26.14 4.90 -16.57
C GLY A 305 24.97 4.13 -17.19
N GLY A 306 24.85 2.83 -16.92
CA GLY A 306 23.81 1.97 -17.49
C GLY A 306 22.37 2.31 -17.06
N SER A 307 21.40 1.76 -17.80
CA SER A 307 19.95 1.97 -17.62
C SER A 307 19.47 1.84 -16.16
N ALA A 308 18.64 2.79 -15.71
CA ALA A 308 18.08 2.87 -14.37
C ALA A 308 17.31 1.60 -13.94
N SER A 309 16.63 0.92 -14.87
CA SER A 309 15.89 -0.32 -14.60
C SER A 309 16.78 -1.51 -14.22
N LYS A 310 18.06 -1.51 -14.63
CA LYS A 310 19.05 -2.52 -14.22
C LYS A 310 19.66 -2.18 -12.85
N LEU A 311 19.72 -0.90 -12.48
CA LEU A 311 20.28 -0.45 -11.20
C LEU A 311 19.39 -0.82 -10.00
N THR A 312 18.07 -0.81 -10.17
CA THR A 312 17.12 -1.23 -9.12
C THR A 312 17.28 -2.71 -8.75
N LYS A 313 17.73 -3.56 -9.69
CA LYS A 313 18.00 -4.98 -9.46
C LYS A 313 19.14 -5.25 -8.47
N ILE A 314 20.08 -4.31 -8.29
CA ILE A 314 21.22 -4.48 -7.37
C ILE A 314 20.74 -4.76 -5.95
N ASN A 315 19.71 -4.07 -5.47
CA ASN A 315 19.18 -4.27 -4.12
C ASN A 315 18.55 -5.67 -3.99
N THR A 316 17.76 -6.07 -5.00
CA THR A 316 17.10 -7.37 -5.04
C THR A 316 18.11 -8.51 -5.06
N VAL A 317 19.14 -8.44 -5.91
CA VAL A 317 20.21 -9.46 -5.99
C VAL A 317 20.99 -9.55 -4.66
N ARG A 318 21.32 -8.42 -4.01
CA ARG A 318 21.95 -8.42 -2.68
C ARG A 318 21.09 -9.12 -1.63
N LYS A 319 19.78 -8.86 -1.61
CA LYS A 319 18.83 -9.53 -0.71
C LYS A 319 18.73 -11.03 -1.02
N SER A 320 18.74 -11.42 -2.29
CA SER A 320 18.74 -12.83 -2.70
C SER A 320 20.01 -13.57 -2.25
N ILE A 321 21.19 -12.97 -2.41
CA ILE A 321 22.47 -13.53 -1.89
C ILE A 321 22.39 -13.73 -0.37
N ALA A 322 21.91 -12.73 0.37
CA ALA A 322 21.77 -12.82 1.82
C ALA A 322 20.82 -13.95 2.25
N ARG A 323 19.71 -14.17 1.52
CA ARG A 323 18.78 -15.28 1.77
C ARG A 323 19.43 -16.64 1.52
N VAL A 324 20.14 -16.81 0.40
CA VAL A 324 20.86 -18.07 0.09
C VAL A 324 21.87 -18.37 1.19
N LEU A 325 22.70 -17.40 1.59
CA LEU A 325 23.65 -17.57 2.68
C LEU A 325 22.97 -17.92 4.02
N THR A 326 21.82 -17.31 4.30
CA THR A 326 21.06 -17.60 5.54
C THR A 326 20.56 -19.04 5.56
N VAL A 327 19.98 -19.52 4.47
CA VAL A 327 19.49 -20.91 4.37
C VAL A 327 20.64 -21.91 4.40
N THR A 328 21.75 -21.61 3.73
CA THR A 328 22.98 -22.44 3.80
C THR A 328 23.50 -22.55 5.23
N ASN A 329 23.60 -21.42 5.94
CA ASN A 329 24.03 -21.41 7.34
C ASN A 329 23.04 -22.15 8.25
N HIS A 330 21.74 -22.04 7.98
CA HIS A 330 20.71 -22.76 8.73
C HIS A 330 20.86 -24.28 8.56
N LYS A 331 20.96 -24.77 7.32
CA LYS A 331 21.17 -26.19 7.00
C LYS A 331 22.45 -26.73 7.61
N GLN A 332 23.56 -26.00 7.51
CA GLN A 332 24.82 -26.39 8.14
C GLN A 332 24.68 -26.52 9.66
N ARG A 333 24.04 -25.54 10.31
CA ARG A 333 23.80 -25.58 11.76
C ARG A 333 22.85 -26.70 12.16
N GLN A 334 21.83 -26.99 11.36
CA GLN A 334 20.90 -28.10 11.60
C GLN A 334 21.63 -29.45 11.52
N ASN A 335 22.40 -29.68 10.44
CA ASN A 335 23.20 -30.89 10.30
C ASN A 335 24.20 -31.06 11.45
N LEU A 336 24.83 -29.98 11.91
CA LEU A 336 25.69 -30.01 13.10
C LEU A 336 24.89 -30.32 14.38
N ARG A 337 23.69 -29.75 14.55
CA ARG A 337 22.82 -30.08 15.70
C ARG A 337 22.45 -31.55 15.72
N ASP A 338 22.13 -32.12 14.56
CA ASP A 338 21.79 -33.53 14.44
C ASP A 338 23.01 -34.42 14.72
N PHE A 339 24.19 -34.05 14.21
CA PHE A 339 25.45 -34.77 14.48
C PHE A 339 25.89 -34.72 15.95
N TYR A 340 25.63 -33.62 16.66
CA TYR A 340 25.93 -33.45 18.08
C TYR A 340 24.76 -33.81 19.01
N LYS A 341 23.65 -34.32 18.46
CA LYS A 341 22.50 -34.75 19.25
C LYS A 341 22.95 -35.86 20.22
N ASN A 342 22.60 -35.70 21.49
CA ASN A 342 22.93 -36.63 22.58
C ASN A 342 24.43 -36.80 22.90
N LYS A 343 25.34 -36.03 22.26
CA LYS A 343 26.76 -36.04 22.64
C LYS A 343 26.97 -35.22 23.92
N LYS A 344 27.90 -35.67 24.77
CA LYS A 344 28.26 -35.01 26.04
C LYS A 344 28.70 -33.55 25.85
N TYR A 345 29.41 -33.25 24.76
CA TYR A 345 29.98 -31.93 24.49
C TYR A 345 29.34 -31.30 23.24
N LEU A 346 28.75 -30.12 23.41
CA LEU A 346 28.19 -29.30 22.34
C LEU A 346 29.10 -28.07 22.07
N PRO A 347 29.48 -27.81 20.80
CA PRO A 347 30.20 -26.60 20.40
C PRO A 347 29.48 -25.32 20.84
N LEU A 348 30.26 -24.27 21.16
CA LEU A 348 29.74 -23.00 21.67
C LEU A 348 28.71 -22.36 20.73
N ASP A 349 28.91 -22.46 19.40
CA ASP A 349 28.04 -21.86 18.38
C ASP A 349 26.64 -22.48 18.26
N LEU A 350 26.46 -23.69 18.80
CA LEU A 350 25.19 -24.40 18.80
C LEU A 350 24.43 -24.24 20.12
N ARG A 351 25.08 -23.68 21.16
CA ARG A 351 24.45 -23.41 22.45
C ARG A 351 23.39 -22.30 22.31
N PRO A 352 22.24 -22.41 22.99
CA PRO A 352 21.24 -21.37 22.98
C PRO A 352 21.81 -20.08 23.60
N LYS A 353 21.74 -18.96 22.88
CA LYS A 353 22.13 -17.65 23.40
C LYS A 353 21.10 -17.18 24.43
N ARG A 354 21.41 -17.38 25.72
CA ARG A 354 20.57 -16.96 26.85
C ARG A 354 21.19 -15.76 27.54
N THR A 355 20.35 -14.82 27.98
CA THR A 355 20.80 -13.69 28.81
C THR A 355 21.40 -14.20 30.12
N ARG A 356 22.25 -13.39 30.77
CA ARG A 356 22.86 -13.73 32.08
C ARG A 356 21.80 -14.05 33.12
N ALA A 357 20.70 -13.29 33.15
CA ALA A 357 19.56 -13.51 34.03
C ALA A 357 18.92 -14.89 33.83
N ILE A 358 18.66 -15.28 32.56
CA ILE A 358 18.08 -16.61 32.26
C ILE A 358 19.03 -17.74 32.63
N ARG A 359 20.35 -17.58 32.41
CA ARG A 359 21.36 -18.58 32.79
C ARG A 359 21.47 -18.78 34.30
N ARG A 360 21.17 -17.75 35.10
CA ARG A 360 21.22 -17.76 36.57
C ARG A 360 19.88 -18.06 37.24
N ARG A 361 18.81 -18.16 36.46
CA ARG A 361 17.47 -18.41 37.00
C ARG A 361 17.42 -19.83 37.57
N LEU A 362 16.90 -19.96 38.78
CA LEU A 362 16.60 -21.25 39.40
C LEU A 362 15.69 -22.07 38.48
N THR A 363 15.96 -23.37 38.39
CA THR A 363 15.09 -24.35 37.75
C THR A 363 13.74 -24.42 38.49
N PRO A 364 12.66 -24.89 37.84
CA PRO A 364 11.38 -25.08 38.51
C PRO A 364 11.48 -25.96 39.75
N HIS A 365 12.33 -26.99 39.70
CA HIS A 365 12.62 -27.85 40.84
C HIS A 365 13.29 -27.06 41.98
N GLU A 366 14.39 -26.35 41.72
CA GLU A 366 15.06 -25.53 42.73
C GLU A 366 14.14 -24.45 43.32
N LYS A 367 13.27 -23.85 42.51
CA LYS A 367 12.27 -22.87 42.96
C LYS A 367 11.18 -23.50 43.84
N SER A 368 10.87 -24.78 43.63
CA SER A 368 9.88 -25.53 44.42
C SER A 368 10.42 -25.98 45.79
N LEU A 369 11.74 -26.03 45.96
CA LEU A 369 12.36 -26.41 47.23
C LEU A 369 12.09 -25.34 48.28
N LYS A 370 11.42 -25.74 49.36
CA LYS A 370 11.23 -24.90 50.54
C LYS A 370 12.37 -25.16 51.52
N THR A 371 12.97 -24.09 52.03
CA THR A 371 13.94 -24.22 53.12
C THR A 371 13.22 -24.67 54.39
N VAL A 372 13.95 -25.33 55.30
CA VAL A 372 13.41 -25.73 56.62
C VAL A 372 12.85 -24.52 57.37
N LYS A 373 13.50 -23.35 57.24
CA LYS A 373 13.04 -22.09 57.83
C LYS A 373 11.68 -21.65 57.27
N GLN A 374 11.51 -21.70 55.94
CA GLN A 374 10.23 -21.34 55.31
C GLN A 374 9.14 -22.35 55.67
N HIS A 375 9.47 -23.64 55.69
CA HIS A 375 8.52 -24.69 56.10
C HIS A 375 8.02 -24.47 57.53
N LYS A 376 8.92 -24.22 58.49
CA LYS A 376 8.54 -23.88 59.88
C LYS A 376 7.68 -22.62 59.94
N LYS A 377 8.01 -21.57 59.17
CA LYS A 377 7.21 -20.34 59.11
C LYS A 377 5.80 -20.59 58.58
N ASP A 378 5.66 -21.38 57.52
CA ASP A 378 4.35 -21.74 56.94
C ASP A 378 3.48 -22.51 57.95
N ILE A 379 4.08 -23.37 58.78
CA ILE A 379 3.40 -24.11 59.86
C ILE A 379 2.94 -23.15 60.97
N HIS A 380 3.84 -22.29 61.47
CA HIS A 380 3.56 -21.44 62.62
C HIS A 380 2.70 -20.21 62.28
N PHE A 381 2.75 -19.73 61.04
CA PHE A 381 2.05 -18.52 60.59
C PHE A 381 1.33 -18.75 59.26
N PRO A 382 0.31 -19.64 59.22
CA PRO A 382 -0.46 -19.85 58.01
C PRO A 382 -1.25 -18.59 57.64
N LEU A 383 -1.46 -18.38 56.34
CA LEU A 383 -2.31 -17.30 55.82
C LEU A 383 -3.73 -17.46 56.36
N ARG A 384 -4.11 -16.59 57.30
CA ARG A 384 -5.45 -16.55 57.88
C ARG A 384 -6.39 -15.94 56.84
N LYS A 385 -7.31 -16.75 56.32
CA LYS A 385 -8.39 -16.27 55.46
C LYS A 385 -9.50 -15.74 56.35
N TYR A 386 -9.82 -14.45 56.25
CA TYR A 386 -10.94 -13.85 56.96
C TYR A 386 -12.12 -13.73 55.99
N ALA A 387 -13.31 -14.13 56.43
CA ALA A 387 -14.54 -13.79 55.74
C ALA A 387 -14.92 -12.36 56.13
N VAL A 388 -14.92 -11.44 55.18
CA VAL A 388 -15.44 -10.09 55.39
C VAL A 388 -16.95 -10.17 55.28
N LYS A 389 -17.67 -9.84 56.35
CA LYS A 389 -19.13 -9.78 56.34
C LYS A 389 -19.54 -8.57 55.51
N ALA A 390 -20.27 -8.81 54.42
CA ALA A 390 -20.78 -7.76 53.52
C ALA A 390 -21.82 -6.89 54.22
#